data_AF-A0A7W3NH53-F1
#
_entry.id   AF-A0A7W3NH53-F1
#
_cell.length_a   1.000
_cell.length_b   1.000
_cell.length_c   1.000
_cell.angle_alpha   90.00
_cell.angle_beta   90.00
_cell.angle_gamma   90.00
#
_symmetry.space_group_name_H-M   'P 1'
#
loop_
_entity.id
_entity.type
_entity.pdbx_description
1 polymer ?
#
loop_
_entity_poly.entity_id
_entity_poly.type
_entity_poly.pdbx_seq_one_letter_code
_entity_poly.pdbx_strand_id
1 'polypeptide(L)'
;MARVSYRSADINLMARMMRAEAEGEGRLGMLYVGNVIVNRLAANCIDFKNLRTVSQVIYQVQGGIIRLKLFKKAMYFIKEREVLKED
;
A
#
# COMPACT_ATOMS: atom_id res chain seq x y z
N MET A 1 -17.23 -11.54 7.62
CA MET A 1 -16.93 -11.65 6.17
C MET A 1 -15.82 -10.67 5.85
N ALA A 2 -14.77 -11.08 5.13
CA ALA A 2 -13.70 -10.16 4.75
C ALA A 2 -14.21 -9.17 3.69
N ARG A 3 -13.87 -7.88 3.79
CA ARG A 3 -14.31 -6.85 2.83
C ARG A 3 -13.73 -7.08 1.43
N VAL A 4 -12.56 -7.71 1.37
CA VAL A 4 -11.80 -7.97 0.15
C VAL A 4 -10.99 -9.25 0.32
N SER A 5 -10.71 -9.92 -0.80
CA SER A 5 -9.85 -11.10 -0.83
C SER A 5 -8.39 -10.69 -0.62
N TYR A 6 -7.65 -11.47 0.17
CA TYR A 6 -6.24 -11.21 0.45
C TYR A 6 -5.46 -12.51 0.64
N ARG A 7 -4.15 -12.44 0.41
CA ARG A 7 -3.17 -13.48 0.73
C ARG A 7 -2.29 -13.02 1.89
N SER A 8 -1.53 -13.94 2.49
CA SER A 8 -0.54 -13.61 3.54
C SER A 8 0.51 -12.60 3.05
N ALA A 9 0.90 -12.68 1.77
CA ALA A 9 1.80 -11.71 1.14
C ALA A 9 1.21 -10.28 1.11
N ASP A 10 -0.11 -10.14 0.90
CA ASP A 10 -0.77 -8.84 0.87
C ASP A 10 -0.78 -8.18 2.25
N ILE A 11 -0.92 -8.98 3.33
CA ILE A 11 -0.83 -8.50 4.72
C ILE A 11 0.57 -7.95 4.98
N ASN A 12 1.61 -8.69 4.60
CA ASN A 12 3.00 -8.25 4.78
C ASN A 12 3.29 -6.97 3.99
N LEU A 13 2.79 -6.88 2.75
CA LEU A 13 2.93 -5.69 1.91
C LEU A 13 2.20 -4.48 2.52
N MET A 14 0.97 -4.68 2.98
CA MET A 14 0.17 -3.64 3.63
C MET A 14 0.82 -3.16 4.95
N ALA A 15 1.35 -4.07 5.76
CA ALA A 15 2.03 -3.73 7.02
C ALA A 15 3.29 -2.88 6.78
N ARG A 16 4.07 -3.19 5.74
CA ARG A 16 5.23 -2.37 5.31
C ARG A 16 4.77 -0.97 4.89
N MET A 17 3.67 -0.89 4.15
CA MET A 17 3.10 0.39 3.72
C MET A 17 2.57 1.22 4.88
N MET A 18 1.81 0.62 5.80
CA MET A 18 1.29 1.32 6.98
C MET A 18 2.41 1.95 7.82
N ARG A 19 3.53 1.23 8.02
CA ARG A 19 4.71 1.80 8.70
C ARG A 19 5.37 2.91 7.89
N ALA A 20 5.64 2.67 6.61
CA ALA A 20 6.32 3.67 5.77
C ALA A 20 5.57 5.02 5.70
N GLU A 21 4.23 4.97 5.80
CA GLU A 21 3.34 6.13 5.66
C GLU A 21 3.01 6.83 6.98
N ALA A 22 2.91 6.06 8.06
CA ALA A 22 2.28 6.53 9.29
C ALA A 22 2.95 6.01 10.56
N GLU A 23 4.20 5.54 10.51
CA GLU A 23 4.94 5.12 11.71
C GLU A 23 5.03 6.24 12.76
N GLY A 24 5.21 7.49 12.33
CA GLY A 24 5.24 8.67 13.22
C GLY A 24 3.85 9.12 13.72
N GLU A 25 2.78 8.72 13.05
CA GLU A 25 1.38 9.07 13.39
C GLU A 25 0.76 8.07 14.40
N GLY A 26 1.53 7.06 14.81
CA GLY A 26 1.11 6.03 15.75
C GLY A 26 0.11 5.02 15.18
N ARG A 27 -0.47 4.21 16.07
CA ARG A 27 -1.33 3.07 15.69
C ARG A 27 -2.58 3.49 14.91
N LEU A 28 -3.17 4.62 15.27
CA LEU A 28 -4.39 5.11 14.63
C LEU A 28 -4.12 5.61 13.21
N GLY A 29 -3.02 6.35 13.00
CA GLY A 29 -2.58 6.79 11.68
C GLY A 29 -2.29 5.61 10.75
N MET A 30 -1.55 4.60 11.25
CA MET A 30 -1.32 3.36 10.52
C MET A 30 -2.64 2.67 10.12
N LEU A 31 -3.63 2.61 11.02
CA LEU A 31 -4.94 2.01 10.73
C LEU A 31 -5.69 2.78 9.64
N TYR A 32 -5.64 4.12 9.63
CA TYR A 32 -6.26 4.91 8.58
C TYR A 32 -5.65 4.64 7.20
N VAL A 33 -4.33 4.47 7.12
CA VAL A 33 -3.66 4.06 5.88
C VAL A 33 -4.19 2.71 5.39
N GLY A 34 -4.30 1.72 6.28
CA GLY A 34 -4.89 0.42 5.96
C GLY A 34 -6.33 0.53 5.43
N ASN A 35 -7.17 1.35 6.08
CA ASN A 35 -8.54 1.61 5.63
C ASN A 35 -8.59 2.24 4.23
N VAL A 36 -7.70 3.19 3.93
CA VAL A 36 -7.61 3.80 2.60
C VAL A 36 -7.27 2.75 1.54
N ILE A 37 -6.32 1.84 1.80
CA ILE A 37 -5.94 0.78 0.85
C ILE A 37 -7.13 -0.14 0.57
N VAL A 38 -7.84 -0.58 1.62
CA VAL A 38 -9.02 -1.45 1.49
C VAL A 38 -10.16 -0.74 0.74
N ASN A 39 -10.40 0.54 1.04
CA ASN A 39 -11.44 1.31 0.37
C ASN A 39 -11.14 1.53 -1.11
N ARG A 40 -9.87 1.71 -1.49
CA ARG A 40 -9.47 1.79 -2.91
C ARG A 40 -9.68 0.48 -3.65
N LEU A 41 -9.45 -0.66 -3.00
CA LEU A 41 -9.72 -1.97 -3.60
C LEU A 41 -11.22 -2.24 -3.75
N ALA A 42 -12.02 -1.80 -2.78
CA ALA A 42 -13.47 -1.98 -2.79
C ALA A 42 -14.19 -0.95 -3.69
N ALA A 43 -13.57 0.20 -3.95
CA ALA A 43 -14.13 1.24 -4.81
C ALA A 43 -14.12 0.76 -6.28
N ASN A 44 -15.30 0.70 -6.89
CA ASN A 44 -15.46 0.40 -8.31
C ASN A 44 -15.81 1.66 -9.09
N CYS A 45 -14.94 2.68 -9.04
CA CYS A 45 -15.09 3.94 -9.77
C CYS A 45 -14.07 4.06 -10.91
N ILE A 46 -14.20 5.07 -11.78
CA ILE A 46 -13.35 5.26 -12.96
C ILE A 46 -11.85 5.28 -12.63
N ASP A 47 -11.49 5.84 -11.47
CA ASP A 47 -10.11 5.94 -10.98
C ASP A 47 -9.55 4.61 -10.47
N PHE A 48 -10.40 3.71 -9.95
CA PHE A 48 -10.01 2.44 -9.33
C PHE A 48 -10.58 1.23 -10.10
N LYS A 49 -10.96 1.44 -11.36
CA LYS A 49 -11.55 0.41 -12.21
C LYS A 49 -10.52 -0.71 -12.45
N ASN A 50 -10.98 -1.95 -12.32
CA ASN A 50 -10.18 -3.18 -12.52
C ASN A 50 -9.09 -3.47 -11.47
N LEU A 51 -9.15 -2.85 -10.29
CA LEU A 51 -8.34 -3.31 -9.17
C LEU A 51 -8.99 -4.54 -8.54
N ARG A 52 -8.23 -5.64 -8.45
CA ARG A 52 -8.68 -6.94 -7.94
C ARG A 52 -7.81 -7.47 -6.81
N THR A 53 -6.59 -6.93 -6.64
CA THR A 53 -5.66 -7.35 -5.60
C THR A 53 -5.05 -6.14 -4.87
N VAL A 54 -4.61 -6.37 -3.63
CA VAL A 54 -3.95 -5.34 -2.81
C VAL A 54 -2.68 -4.84 -3.50
N SER A 55 -1.87 -5.74 -4.08
CA SER A 55 -0.70 -5.36 -4.88
C SER A 55 -1.05 -4.43 -6.04
N GLN A 56 -2.16 -4.67 -6.76
CA GLN A 56 -2.57 -3.76 -7.84
C GLN A 56 -2.91 -2.37 -7.33
N VAL A 57 -3.57 -2.27 -6.17
CA VAL A 57 -3.89 -0.96 -5.55
C VAL A 57 -2.63 -0.23 -5.10
N ILE A 58 -1.68 -0.98 -4.55
CA ILE A 58 -0.41 -0.47 -4.05
C ILE A 58 0.46 0.02 -5.23
N TYR A 59 0.57 -0.76 -6.30
CA TYR A 59 1.40 -0.43 -7.47
C TYR A 59 0.67 0.37 -8.56
N GLN A 60 -0.56 0.82 -8.33
CA GLN A 60 -1.32 1.57 -9.33
C GLN A 60 -0.66 2.93 -9.62
N VAL A 61 -0.40 3.21 -10.90
CA VAL A 61 0.07 4.51 -11.39
C VAL A 61 -1.13 5.26 -12.00
N GLN A 62 -1.49 6.42 -11.47
CA GLN A 62 -2.56 7.27 -12.01
C GLN A 62 -1.93 8.50 -12.67
N GLY A 63 -2.03 8.62 -14.00
CA GLY A 63 -1.59 9.82 -14.73
C GLY A 63 -0.09 10.15 -14.61
N GLY A 64 0.79 9.14 -14.60
CA GLY A 64 2.24 9.34 -14.47
C GLY A 64 2.71 9.64 -13.03
N ILE A 65 1.81 9.70 -12.05
CA ILE A 65 2.11 9.91 -10.64
C ILE A 65 1.55 8.75 -9.83
N ILE A 66 2.40 8.08 -9.05
CA ILE A 66 1.95 7.12 -8.04
C ILE A 66 1.24 7.94 -6.95
N ARG A 67 -0.10 7.83 -6.86
CA ARG A 67 -0.99 8.75 -6.13
C ARG A 67 -1.06 8.52 -4.62
N LEU A 68 -0.19 7.69 -4.08
CA LEU A 68 0.28 7.85 -2.70
C LEU A 68 1.56 8.66 -2.80
N LYS A 69 1.49 9.96 -2.46
CA LYS A 69 2.59 10.94 -2.44
C LYS A 69 3.82 10.54 -1.59
N LEU A 70 3.89 9.28 -1.19
CA LEU A 70 4.64 8.76 -0.07
C LEU A 70 5.25 7.36 -0.43
N PHE A 71 4.89 6.84 -1.62
CA PHE A 71 5.55 5.69 -2.27
C PHE A 71 6.99 5.94 -2.71
N LYS A 72 7.41 7.19 -2.94
CA LYS A 72 8.84 7.45 -3.22
C LYS A 72 9.70 7.04 -2.02
N LYS A 73 9.27 7.37 -0.80
CA LYS A 73 9.98 7.01 0.42
C LYS A 73 9.84 5.52 0.72
N ALA A 74 8.64 4.95 0.63
CA ALA A 74 8.43 3.53 0.86
C ALA A 74 9.20 2.64 -0.13
N MET A 75 9.16 2.93 -1.43
CA MET A 75 9.89 2.16 -2.45
C MET A 75 11.42 2.30 -2.29
N TYR A 76 11.90 3.50 -1.93
CA TYR A 76 13.32 3.72 -1.60
C TYR A 76 13.74 2.90 -0.37
N PHE A 77 12.94 2.91 0.70
CA PHE A 77 13.17 2.09 1.89
C PHE A 77 13.13 0.58 1.60
N ILE A 78 12.22 0.13 0.73
CA ILE A 78 12.15 -1.27 0.30
C ILE A 78 13.42 -1.65 -0.47
N LYS A 79 13.87 -0.78 -1.38
CA LYS A 79 15.09 -0.99 -2.17
C LYS A 79 16.36 -0.98 -1.31
N GLU A 80 16.51 -0.02 -0.39
CA GLU A 80 17.64 0.02 0.55
C GLU A 80 17.71 -1.25 1.41
N ARG A 81 16.57 -1.76 1.89
CA ARG A 81 16.52 -2.98 2.71
C ARG A 81 16.80 -4.27 1.93
N GLU A 82 16.57 -4.31 0.62
CA GLU A 82 16.96 -5.43 -0.22
C GLU A 82 18.47 -5.42 -0.51
N VAL A 83 19.04 -4.23 -0.76
CA VAL A 83 20.49 -4.07 -0.94
C VAL A 83 21.25 -4.41 0.35
N LEU A 84 20.76 -3.99 1.52
CA LEU A 84 21.36 -4.31 2.83
C LEU A 84 21.24 -5.78 3.27
N LYS A 85 20.60 -6.64 2.46
CA LYS A 85 20.56 -8.10 2.70
C LYS A 85 21.52 -8.88 1.81
N GLU A 86 22.14 -8.23 0.82
CA GLU A 86 23.13 -8.83 -0.08
C GLU A 86 24.59 -8.61 0.38
N ASP A 87 24.80 -7.83 1.45
CA ASP A 87 26.08 -7.67 2.17
C ASP A 87 26.10 -8.50 3.47
#